data_AF-A0A1Y2G5E9-F1
#
_entry.id   AF-A0A1Y2G5E9-F1
#
_cell.length_a   1.000
_cell.length_b   1.000
_cell.length_c   1.000
_cell.angle_alpha   90.00
_cell.angle_beta   90.00
_cell.angle_gamma   90.00
#
_symmetry.space_group_name_H-M   'P 1'
#
loop_
_entity.id
_entity.type
_entity.pdbx_description
1 polymer ?
#
loop_
_entity_poly.entity_id
_entity_poly.type
_entity_poly.pdbx_seq_one_letter_code
_entity_poly.pdbx_strand_id
1 'polypeptide(L)'
;MASAAKVSKRYWVGATNMFLFIRDMVLYLELRAAIKGGDIGRIEEVLYSITIMFQANGRKNYGNELLKLAYGIRCLWSPELKKAIMRSWLINTSGRDDGWVPADMFQEHSNLLIKSVHAAKGSNMSWEYLAHSISRNIHLFSKVDSKIDSEFNLSFNSQADFEVSKEGDIQTVISELQHLAFLNMNRLMV
;
A
#
# COMPACT_ATOMS: atom_id res chain seq x y z
N MET A 1 40.51 -19.24 -15.62
CA MET A 1 40.40 -17.80 -15.25
C MET A 1 39.09 -17.13 -15.70
N ALA A 2 38.50 -17.45 -16.86
CA ALA A 2 37.22 -16.86 -17.32
C ALA A 2 35.98 -17.17 -16.44
N SER A 3 35.98 -18.30 -15.71
CA SER A 3 34.86 -18.71 -14.84
C SER A 3 34.75 -17.84 -13.58
N ALA A 4 35.87 -17.55 -12.90
CA ALA A 4 35.89 -16.76 -11.67
C ALA A 4 35.46 -15.29 -11.86
N ALA A 5 35.84 -14.67 -12.99
CA ALA A 5 35.42 -13.30 -13.32
C ALA A 5 33.92 -13.19 -13.64
N LYS A 6 33.34 -14.22 -14.25
CA LYS A 6 31.90 -14.28 -14.55
C LYS A 6 31.08 -14.46 -13.27
N VAL A 7 31.61 -15.26 -12.34
CA VAL A 7 31.06 -15.48 -11.00
C VAL A 7 31.14 -14.20 -10.16
N SER A 8 32.28 -13.50 -10.12
CA SER A 8 32.41 -12.24 -9.36
C SER A 8 31.50 -11.13 -9.90
N LYS A 9 31.35 -11.01 -11.24
CA LYS A 9 30.43 -10.05 -11.86
C LYS A 9 28.97 -10.35 -11.52
N ARG A 10 28.58 -11.63 -11.43
CA ARG A 10 27.23 -12.05 -11.03
C ARG A 10 26.92 -11.67 -9.58
N TYR A 11 27.86 -11.87 -8.66
CA TYR A 11 27.71 -11.46 -7.26
C TYR A 11 27.60 -9.94 -7.11
N TRP A 12 28.39 -9.16 -7.86
CA TRP A 12 28.30 -7.69 -7.86
C TRP A 12 26.93 -7.17 -8.33
N VAL A 13 26.35 -7.80 -9.36
CA VAL A 13 25.01 -7.44 -9.84
C VAL A 13 23.93 -7.80 -8.82
N GLY A 14 24.03 -8.98 -8.19
CA GLY A 14 23.11 -9.41 -7.12
C GLY A 14 23.12 -8.45 -5.92
N ALA A 15 24.31 -8.11 -5.42
CA ALA A 15 24.50 -7.15 -4.35
C ALA A 15 23.91 -5.77 -4.69
N THR A 16 24.17 -5.26 -5.90
CA THR A 16 23.67 -3.95 -6.34
C THR A 16 22.15 -3.92 -6.38
N ASN A 17 21.51 -4.95 -6.94
CA ASN A 17 20.05 -5.05 -7.01
C ASN A 17 19.42 -5.07 -5.61
N MET A 18 20.06 -5.75 -4.67
CA MET A 18 19.61 -5.81 -3.28
C MET A 18 19.69 -4.44 -2.58
N PHE A 19 20.78 -3.69 -2.76
CA PHE A 19 20.87 -2.33 -2.21
C PHE A 19 19.82 -1.39 -2.79
N LEU A 20 19.58 -1.47 -4.09
CA LEU A 20 18.51 -0.71 -4.75
C LEU A 20 17.14 -1.10 -4.19
N PHE A 21 16.89 -2.40 -3.99
CA PHE A 21 15.65 -2.89 -3.38
C PHE A 21 15.47 -2.35 -1.96
N ILE A 22 16.48 -2.45 -1.09
CA ILE A 22 16.40 -1.97 0.30
C ILE A 22 16.15 -0.45 0.31
N ARG A 23 16.88 0.31 -0.51
CA ARG A 23 16.67 1.76 -0.66
C ARG A 23 15.21 2.08 -1.03
N ASP A 24 14.66 1.37 -2.01
CA ASP A 24 13.29 1.61 -2.48
C ASP A 24 12.25 1.16 -1.43
N MET A 25 12.53 0.09 -0.69
CA MET A 25 11.69 -0.37 0.41
C MET A 25 11.66 0.59 1.59
N VAL A 26 12.74 1.33 1.88
CA VAL A 26 12.73 2.37 2.92
C VAL A 26 11.69 3.46 2.59
N LEU A 27 11.57 3.87 1.32
CA LEU A 27 10.55 4.83 0.90
C LEU A 27 9.13 4.26 1.05
N TYR A 28 8.94 2.97 0.75
CA TYR A 28 7.66 2.30 0.96
C TYR A 28 7.28 2.21 2.44
N LEU A 29 8.24 1.86 3.31
CA LEU A 29 8.03 1.80 4.75
C LEU A 29 7.69 3.17 5.34
N GLU A 30 8.37 4.21 4.88
CA GLU A 30 8.10 5.59 5.25
C GLU A 30 6.70 6.02 4.83
N LEU A 31 6.30 5.75 3.58
CA LEU A 31 4.95 6.02 3.10
C LEU A 31 3.90 5.30 3.95
N ARG A 32 4.13 4.01 4.26
CA ARG A 32 3.22 3.21 5.08
C ARG A 32 3.11 3.76 6.50
N ALA A 33 4.21 4.19 7.11
CA ALA A 33 4.22 4.78 8.44
C ALA A 33 3.49 6.14 8.44
N ALA A 34 3.74 6.98 7.44
CA ALA A 34 3.07 8.27 7.28
C ALA A 34 1.56 8.12 7.07
N ILE A 35 1.13 7.16 6.23
CA ILE A 35 -0.29 6.83 6.06
C ILE A 35 -0.91 6.42 7.37
N LYS A 36 -0.32 5.45 8.10
CA LYS A 36 -0.86 4.98 9.38
C LYS A 36 -1.01 6.10 10.41
N GLY A 37 0.01 6.97 10.51
CA GLY A 37 -0.01 8.11 11.42
C GLY A 37 -0.85 9.30 10.95
N GLY A 38 -1.43 9.25 9.75
CA GLY A 38 -2.20 10.36 9.18
C GLY A 38 -1.36 11.59 8.80
N ASP A 39 -0.04 11.44 8.67
CA ASP A 39 0.87 12.56 8.39
C ASP A 39 0.94 12.85 6.89
N ILE A 40 0.11 13.78 6.47
CA ILE A 40 -0.01 14.17 5.06
C ILE A 40 1.24 14.90 4.53
N GLY A 41 2.00 15.56 5.40
CA GLY A 41 3.22 16.27 5.02
C GLY A 41 4.33 15.28 4.65
N ARG A 42 4.49 14.23 5.45
CA ARG A 42 5.42 13.13 5.13
C ARG A 42 5.02 12.40 3.85
N ILE A 43 3.72 12.18 3.62
CA ILE A 43 3.23 11.60 2.36
C ILE A 43 3.63 12.47 1.16
N GLU A 44 3.47 13.78 1.26
CA GLU A 44 3.85 14.73 0.21
C GLU A 44 5.34 14.62 -0.15
N GLU A 45 6.23 14.60 0.85
CA GLU A 45 7.67 14.49 0.63
C GLU A 45 8.07 13.17 -0.05
N VAL A 46 7.48 12.06 0.40
CA VAL A 46 7.73 10.75 -0.21
C VAL A 46 7.20 10.69 -1.64
N LEU A 47 6.07 11.36 -1.93
CA LEU A 47 5.46 11.40 -3.26
C LEU A 47 6.41 11.99 -4.32
N TYR A 48 7.23 12.98 -3.96
CA TYR A 48 8.24 13.53 -4.88
C TYR A 48 9.31 12.51 -5.25
N SER A 49 9.80 11.75 -4.26
CA SER A 49 10.77 10.67 -4.48
C SER A 49 10.16 9.57 -5.35
N ILE A 50 8.91 9.18 -5.08
CA ILE A 50 8.17 8.21 -5.88
C ILE A 50 7.99 8.68 -7.32
N THR A 51 7.63 9.95 -7.53
CA THR A 51 7.47 10.55 -8.86
C THR A 51 8.74 10.38 -9.70
N ILE A 52 9.91 10.69 -9.12
CA ILE A 52 11.20 10.54 -9.79
C ILE A 52 11.47 9.06 -10.14
N MET A 53 11.21 8.14 -9.19
CA MET A 53 11.40 6.70 -9.42
C MET A 53 10.53 6.17 -10.57
N PHE A 54 9.25 6.56 -10.64
CA PHE A 54 8.35 6.12 -11.71
C PHE A 54 8.75 6.69 -13.08
N GLN A 55 9.22 7.94 -13.11
CA GLN A 55 9.68 8.56 -14.35
C GLN A 55 10.99 7.93 -14.86
N ALA A 56 11.92 7.63 -13.95
CA ALA A 56 13.19 6.98 -14.29
C ALA A 56 13.00 5.54 -14.83
N ASN A 57 12.01 4.81 -14.34
CA ASN A 57 11.76 3.42 -14.72
C ASN A 57 10.92 3.25 -16.02
N GLY A 58 10.66 4.32 -16.77
CA GLY A 58 9.94 4.25 -18.04
C GLY A 58 8.43 3.93 -17.91
N ARG A 59 7.88 4.00 -16.69
CA ARG A 59 6.44 3.83 -16.42
C ARG A 59 5.70 5.14 -16.73
N LYS A 60 5.67 5.52 -18.01
CA LYS A 60 5.25 6.85 -18.47
C LYS A 60 3.87 7.28 -18.00
N ASN A 61 2.89 6.38 -17.93
CA ASN A 61 1.55 6.75 -17.48
C ASN A 61 1.54 7.20 -16.02
N TYR A 62 2.02 6.34 -15.11
CA TYR A 62 2.09 6.67 -13.68
C TYR A 62 3.06 7.81 -13.40
N GLY A 63 4.24 7.84 -14.04
CA GLY A 63 5.21 8.91 -13.88
C GLY A 63 4.66 10.27 -14.30
N ASN A 64 3.95 10.34 -15.44
CA ASN A 64 3.35 11.59 -15.90
C ASN A 64 2.20 12.06 -15.00
N GLU A 65 1.33 11.16 -14.52
CA GLU A 65 0.26 11.54 -13.60
C GLU A 65 0.81 12.01 -12.25
N LEU A 66 1.82 11.32 -11.70
CA LEU A 66 2.52 11.75 -10.50
C LEU A 66 3.24 13.09 -10.69
N LEU A 67 3.80 13.35 -11.87
CA LEU A 67 4.44 14.63 -12.19
C LEU A 67 3.41 15.77 -12.25
N LYS A 68 2.26 15.56 -12.89
CA LYS A 68 1.16 16.54 -12.89
C LYS A 68 0.68 16.81 -11.47
N LEU A 69 0.56 15.78 -10.66
CA LEU A 69 0.17 15.88 -9.25
C LEU A 69 1.20 16.69 -8.45
N ALA A 70 2.49 16.37 -8.57
CA ALA A 70 3.57 17.11 -7.92
C ALA A 70 3.62 18.58 -8.36
N TYR A 71 3.43 18.85 -9.65
CA TYR A 71 3.33 20.21 -10.19
C TYR A 71 2.10 20.95 -9.63
N GLY A 72 0.97 20.26 -9.54
CA GLY A 72 -0.25 20.72 -8.87
C GLY A 72 0.04 21.22 -7.45
N ILE A 73 0.61 20.34 -6.63
CA ILE A 73 0.89 20.58 -5.21
C ILE A 73 1.91 21.70 -5.00
N ARG A 74 2.99 21.75 -5.79
CA ARG A 74 4.10 22.69 -5.56
C ARG A 74 3.90 24.06 -6.19
N CYS A 75 3.28 24.11 -7.36
CA CYS A 75 3.38 25.28 -8.23
C CYS A 75 2.04 25.86 -8.65
N LEU A 76 0.99 25.04 -8.78
CA LEU A 76 -0.25 25.45 -9.43
C LEU A 76 -1.39 25.73 -8.44
N TRP A 77 -1.55 24.90 -7.40
CA TRP A 77 -2.70 24.97 -6.50
C TRP A 77 -2.52 26.06 -5.45
N SER A 78 -3.62 26.75 -5.11
CA SER A 78 -3.64 27.64 -3.97
C SER A 78 -3.43 26.84 -2.66
N PRO A 79 -2.94 27.46 -1.58
CA PRO A 79 -2.76 26.80 -0.30
C PRO A 79 -4.05 26.13 0.22
N GLU A 80 -5.20 26.76 -0.01
CA GLU A 80 -6.51 26.25 0.39
C GLU A 80 -6.90 25.01 -0.41
N LEU A 81 -6.70 25.05 -1.73
CA LEU A 81 -7.01 23.91 -2.60
C LEU A 81 -6.09 22.72 -2.29
N LYS A 82 -4.77 22.96 -2.15
CA LYS A 82 -3.82 21.94 -1.73
C LYS A 82 -4.26 21.30 -0.42
N LYS A 83 -4.61 22.11 0.59
CA LYS A 83 -5.06 21.63 1.88
C LYS A 83 -6.34 20.79 1.78
N ALA A 84 -7.31 21.21 0.97
CA ALA A 84 -8.56 20.48 0.76
C ALA A 84 -8.33 19.12 0.10
N ILE A 85 -7.53 19.08 -0.96
CA ILE A 85 -7.21 17.83 -1.69
C ILE A 85 -6.39 16.89 -0.80
N MET A 86 -5.29 17.37 -0.21
CA MET A 86 -4.40 16.52 0.57
C MET A 86 -5.13 15.94 1.81
N ARG A 87 -6.02 16.70 2.44
CA ARG A 87 -6.83 16.21 3.58
C ARG A 87 -7.88 15.18 3.19
N SER A 88 -8.30 15.11 1.93
CA SER A 88 -9.27 14.10 1.49
C SER A 88 -8.62 12.74 1.21
N TRP A 89 -7.29 12.64 1.20
CA TRP A 89 -6.57 11.42 0.85
C TRP A 89 -6.57 10.36 1.93
N LEU A 90 -6.76 10.75 3.19
CA LEU A 90 -6.73 9.85 4.33
C LEU A 90 -8.05 9.93 5.10
N ILE A 91 -8.53 8.77 5.53
CA ILE A 91 -9.73 8.65 6.36
C ILE A 91 -9.35 7.84 7.60
N ASN A 92 -9.86 8.25 8.76
CA ASN A 92 -9.75 7.48 9.99
C ASN A 92 -11.14 7.08 10.48
N THR A 93 -11.49 5.82 10.27
CA THR A 93 -12.79 5.25 10.68
C THR A 93 -12.77 4.74 12.12
N SER A 94 -11.59 4.54 12.69
CA SER A 94 -11.42 3.92 14.01
C SER A 94 -11.21 4.93 15.15
N GLY A 95 -10.80 6.15 14.82
CA GLY A 95 -10.42 7.19 15.78
C GLY A 95 -9.08 6.96 16.47
N ARG A 96 -8.34 5.90 16.12
CA ARG A 96 -7.01 5.60 16.67
C ARG A 96 -5.91 6.37 15.94
N ASP A 97 -4.86 6.76 16.64
CA ASP A 97 -3.75 7.54 16.06
C ASP A 97 -3.04 6.82 14.91
N ASP A 98 -3.00 5.49 14.91
CA ASP A 98 -2.41 4.65 13.86
C ASP A 98 -3.46 4.02 12.90
N GLY A 99 -4.71 4.49 13.01
CA GLY A 99 -5.89 3.92 12.35
C GLY A 99 -6.27 4.58 11.02
N TRP A 100 -5.39 5.39 10.46
CA TRP A 100 -5.62 6.06 9.18
C TRP A 100 -5.41 5.12 7.99
N VAL A 101 -6.28 5.25 6.99
CA VAL A 101 -6.22 4.49 5.73
C VAL A 101 -6.36 5.42 4.53
N PRO A 102 -5.80 5.07 3.36
CA PRO A 102 -6.06 5.81 2.13
C PRO A 102 -7.56 5.82 1.80
N ALA A 103 -8.08 6.98 1.40
CA ALA A 103 -9.48 7.15 1.06
C ALA A 103 -9.90 6.27 -0.13
N ASP A 104 -9.02 6.12 -1.11
CA ASP A 104 -9.21 5.22 -2.26
C ASP A 104 -9.33 3.75 -1.82
N MET A 105 -8.47 3.31 -0.90
CA MET A 105 -8.54 1.97 -0.31
C MET A 105 -9.86 1.76 0.48
N PHE A 106 -10.30 2.78 1.21
CA PHE A 106 -11.59 2.73 1.89
C PHE A 106 -12.75 2.59 0.89
N GLN A 107 -12.72 3.35 -0.21
CA GLN A 107 -13.71 3.25 -1.27
C GLN A 107 -13.67 1.88 -1.98
N GLU A 108 -12.48 1.31 -2.20
CA GLU A 108 -12.30 -0.03 -2.75
C GLU A 108 -12.97 -1.07 -1.87
N HIS A 109 -12.81 -0.97 -0.54
CA HIS A 109 -13.50 -1.84 0.41
C HIS A 109 -15.02 -1.68 0.33
N SER A 110 -15.54 -0.45 0.24
CA SER A 110 -16.99 -0.21 0.04
C SER A 110 -17.49 -0.85 -1.27
N ASN A 111 -16.73 -0.71 -2.36
CA ASN A 111 -17.06 -1.31 -3.65
C ASN A 111 -17.06 -2.83 -3.59
N LEU A 112 -16.09 -3.43 -2.88
CA LEU A 112 -16.02 -4.87 -2.67
C LEU A 112 -17.27 -5.36 -1.94
N LEU A 113 -17.64 -4.74 -0.82
CA LEU A 113 -18.83 -5.11 -0.04
C LEU A 113 -20.12 -5.04 -0.87
N ILE A 114 -20.30 -3.99 -1.68
CA ILE A 114 -21.46 -3.85 -2.57
C ILE A 114 -21.49 -4.99 -3.59
N LYS A 115 -20.34 -5.35 -4.16
CA LYS A 115 -20.24 -6.39 -5.20
C LYS A 115 -20.29 -7.81 -4.67
N SER A 116 -19.78 -8.08 -3.47
CA SER A 116 -19.64 -9.44 -2.94
C SER A 116 -20.81 -9.83 -2.03
N VAL A 117 -21.23 -8.94 -1.12
CA VAL A 117 -22.26 -9.22 -0.11
C VAL A 117 -23.64 -8.85 -0.62
N HIS A 118 -23.77 -7.66 -1.22
CA HIS A 118 -25.06 -7.12 -1.66
C HIS A 118 -25.21 -7.07 -3.18
N ALA A 119 -24.49 -7.95 -3.89
CA ALA A 119 -24.63 -8.07 -5.34
C ALA A 119 -26.12 -8.15 -5.71
N ALA A 120 -26.55 -7.42 -6.75
CA ALA A 120 -27.91 -7.49 -7.27
C ALA A 120 -28.23 -8.86 -7.88
N LYS A 121 -28.35 -9.89 -7.03
CA LYS A 121 -28.69 -11.27 -7.38
C LYS A 121 -30.14 -11.53 -7.01
N GLY A 122 -31.06 -10.81 -7.65
CA GLY A 122 -32.50 -10.98 -7.42
C GLY A 122 -33.35 -10.10 -8.33
N SER A 123 -34.57 -10.53 -8.62
CA SER A 123 -35.51 -9.85 -9.55
C SER A 123 -35.97 -8.47 -9.08
N ASN A 124 -35.78 -8.12 -7.80
CA ASN A 124 -36.24 -6.87 -7.18
C ASN A 124 -35.11 -5.87 -6.89
N MET A 125 -33.90 -6.07 -7.43
CA MET A 125 -32.74 -5.23 -7.16
C MET A 125 -32.49 -4.27 -8.31
N SER A 126 -32.92 -3.01 -8.16
CA SER A 126 -32.64 -1.94 -9.12
C SER A 126 -31.33 -1.20 -8.78
N TRP A 127 -30.80 -0.45 -9.76
CA TRP A 127 -29.63 0.41 -9.54
C TRP A 127 -29.89 1.49 -8.49
N GLU A 128 -31.11 2.05 -8.48
CA GLU A 128 -31.54 3.05 -7.52
C GLU A 128 -31.55 2.46 -6.11
N TYR A 129 -32.04 1.22 -5.95
CA TYR A 129 -32.01 0.54 -4.66
C TYR A 129 -30.57 0.31 -4.16
N LEU A 130 -29.67 -0.15 -5.03
CA LEU A 130 -28.26 -0.31 -4.69
C LEU A 130 -27.59 1.02 -4.31
N ALA A 131 -27.78 2.07 -5.11
CA ALA A 131 -27.15 3.37 -4.89
C ALA A 131 -27.70 4.07 -3.63
N HIS A 132 -29.01 4.05 -3.44
CA HIS A 132 -29.67 4.84 -2.41
C HIS A 132 -29.91 4.10 -1.10
N SER A 133 -30.02 2.78 -1.10
CA SER A 133 -30.29 2.01 0.11
C SER A 133 -29.04 1.27 0.59
N ILE A 134 -28.40 0.51 -0.30
CA ILE A 134 -27.25 -0.34 0.05
C ILE A 134 -25.97 0.48 0.22
N SER A 135 -25.51 1.17 -0.82
CA SER A 135 -24.21 1.86 -0.85
C SER A 135 -24.04 2.86 0.30
N ARG A 136 -25.07 3.66 0.58
CA ARG A 136 -25.03 4.65 1.68
C ARG A 136 -24.91 4.03 3.07
N ASN A 137 -25.39 2.80 3.26
CA ASN A 137 -25.41 2.11 4.55
C ASN A 137 -24.46 0.90 4.59
N ILE A 138 -23.58 0.75 3.59
CA ILE A 138 -22.81 -0.48 3.38
C ILE A 138 -21.97 -0.89 4.60
N HIS A 139 -21.37 0.09 5.29
CA HIS A 139 -20.58 -0.17 6.49
C HIS A 139 -21.43 -0.48 7.72
N LEU A 140 -22.68 -0.02 7.76
CA LEU A 140 -23.63 -0.43 8.80
C LEU A 140 -24.04 -1.88 8.59
N PHE A 141 -24.39 -2.25 7.36
CA PHE A 141 -24.75 -3.64 7.03
C PHE A 141 -23.60 -4.59 7.34
N SER A 142 -22.37 -4.27 6.93
CA SER A 142 -21.20 -5.08 7.27
C SER A 142 -21.00 -5.27 8.79
N LYS A 143 -21.28 -4.25 9.61
CA LYS A 143 -21.23 -4.37 11.08
C LYS A 143 -22.35 -5.26 11.63
N VAL A 144 -23.55 -5.17 11.07
CA VAL A 144 -24.69 -6.01 11.46
C VAL A 144 -24.41 -7.46 11.10
N ASP A 145 -23.93 -7.74 9.89
CA ASP A 145 -23.56 -9.08 9.43
C ASP A 145 -22.48 -9.68 10.34
N SER A 146 -21.42 -8.93 10.64
CA SER A 146 -20.36 -9.37 11.56
C SER A 146 -20.89 -9.69 12.96
N LYS A 147 -21.89 -8.94 13.44
CA LYS A 147 -22.51 -9.18 14.75
C LYS A 147 -23.37 -10.44 14.72
N ILE A 148 -24.18 -10.63 13.67
CA ILE A 148 -24.97 -11.85 13.47
C ILE A 148 -24.04 -13.06 13.44
N ASP A 149 -22.98 -13.03 12.63
CA ASP A 149 -22.00 -14.12 12.55
C ASP A 149 -21.41 -14.46 13.92
N SER A 150 -21.09 -13.45 14.73
CA SER A 150 -20.58 -13.64 16.09
C SER A 150 -21.59 -14.25 17.06
N GLU A 151 -22.87 -13.88 16.96
CA GLU A 151 -23.95 -14.41 17.81
C GLU A 151 -24.28 -15.87 17.46
N PHE A 152 -24.17 -16.23 16.19
CA PHE A 152 -24.45 -17.58 15.70
C PHE A 152 -23.21 -18.49 15.62
N ASN A 153 -22.03 -18.03 16.08
CA ASN A 153 -20.75 -18.73 15.95
C ASN A 153 -20.45 -19.20 14.53
N LEU A 154 -20.90 -18.44 13.52
CA LEU A 154 -20.57 -18.73 12.14
C LEU A 154 -19.14 -18.28 11.92
N SER A 155 -18.23 -19.24 11.71
CA SER A 155 -16.85 -18.91 11.38
C SER A 155 -16.84 -18.22 10.02
N PHE A 156 -16.48 -16.93 10.02
CA PHE A 156 -16.19 -16.21 8.78
C PHE A 156 -15.04 -16.96 8.10
N ASN A 157 -15.32 -17.65 6.98
CA ASN A 157 -14.27 -18.12 6.10
C ASN A 157 -13.63 -16.87 5.53
N SER A 158 -12.55 -16.41 6.17
CA SER A 158 -11.78 -15.29 5.69
C SER A 158 -11.51 -15.53 4.21
N GLN A 159 -11.93 -14.59 3.36
CA GLN A 159 -11.24 -14.34 2.09
C GLN A 159 -9.85 -13.78 2.43
N ALA A 160 -9.08 -14.54 3.20
CA ALA A 160 -7.66 -14.35 3.28
C ALA A 160 -7.19 -14.73 1.88
N ASP A 161 -6.84 -13.72 1.09
CA ASP A 161 -5.88 -13.92 0.01
C ASP A 161 -4.80 -14.81 0.61
N PHE A 162 -4.65 -16.02 0.06
CA PHE A 162 -3.65 -16.98 0.53
C PHE A 162 -2.34 -16.23 0.73
N GLU A 163 -1.94 -16.04 1.99
CA GLU A 163 -0.72 -15.32 2.28
C GLU A 163 0.41 -16.17 1.72
N VAL A 164 0.92 -15.76 0.56
CA VAL A 164 2.09 -16.40 -0.04
C VAL A 164 3.21 -16.24 0.98
N SER A 165 3.72 -17.36 1.50
CA SER A 165 4.75 -17.38 2.54
C SER A 165 5.90 -16.47 2.16
N LYS A 166 6.03 -15.36 2.89
CA LYS A 166 7.06 -14.32 2.68
C LYS A 166 8.40 -14.75 3.26
N GLU A 167 8.37 -15.78 4.12
CA GLU A 167 9.51 -16.29 4.85
C GLU A 167 10.61 -16.79 3.91
N GLY A 168 10.24 -17.45 2.81
CA GLY A 168 11.21 -17.92 1.81
C GLY A 168 11.97 -16.77 1.15
N ASP A 169 11.26 -15.72 0.77
CA ASP A 169 11.86 -14.52 0.15
C ASP A 169 12.72 -13.74 1.15
N ILE A 170 12.25 -13.60 2.40
CA ILE A 170 13.00 -12.96 3.49
C ILE A 170 14.29 -13.73 3.77
N GLN A 171 14.24 -15.06 3.88
CA GLN A 171 15.43 -15.90 4.11
C GLN A 171 16.41 -15.81 2.94
N THR A 172 15.92 -15.73 1.71
CA THR A 172 16.76 -15.53 0.52
C THR A 172 17.51 -14.20 0.62
N VAL A 173 16.82 -13.11 0.96
CA VAL A 173 17.45 -11.78 1.13
C VAL A 173 18.50 -11.81 2.27
N ILE A 174 18.16 -12.40 3.41
CA ILE A 174 19.07 -12.50 4.56
C ILE A 174 20.32 -13.32 4.22
N SER A 175 20.17 -14.46 3.56
CA SER A 175 21.29 -15.33 3.18
C SER A 175 22.29 -14.62 2.26
N GLU A 176 21.79 -13.81 1.33
CA GLU A 176 22.64 -13.08 0.39
C GLU A 176 23.33 -11.89 1.08
N LEU A 177 22.65 -11.21 2.01
CA LEU A 177 23.25 -10.16 2.86
C LEU A 177 24.36 -10.69 3.77
N GLN A 178 24.19 -11.90 4.31
CA GLN A 178 25.20 -12.59 5.10
C GLN A 178 26.39 -13.02 4.22
N HIS A 179 26.13 -13.59 3.04
CA HIS A 179 27.16 -13.96 2.07
C HIS A 179 28.01 -12.76 1.61
N LEU A 180 27.40 -11.58 1.49
CA LEU A 180 28.09 -10.33 1.16
C LEU A 180 28.77 -9.65 2.36
N ALA A 181 28.80 -10.29 3.53
CA ALA A 181 29.43 -9.83 4.78
C ALA A 181 28.87 -8.52 5.36
N PHE A 182 27.67 -8.07 4.94
CA PHE A 182 27.01 -6.88 5.49
C PHE A 182 26.31 -7.14 6.83
N LEU A 183 25.82 -8.37 7.05
CA LEU A 183 25.18 -8.79 8.31
C LEU A 183 26.10 -9.63 9.21
N ASN A 184 27.41 -9.36 9.21
CA ASN A 184 28.30 -10.01 10.17
C ASN A 184 27.96 -9.58 11.60
N MET A 185 27.28 -10.45 12.34
CA MET A 185 26.88 -10.26 13.75
C MET A 185 28.07 -9.99 14.70
N ASN A 186 29.31 -10.13 14.25
CA ASN A 186 30.51 -9.86 15.04
C ASN A 186 30.99 -8.39 15.01
N ARG A 187 30.28 -7.47 14.36
CA ARG A 187 30.68 -6.04 14.27
C ARG A 187 29.86 -5.07 15.15
N LEU A 188 28.90 -5.56 15.93
CA LEU A 188 28.05 -4.75 16.82
C LEU A 188 28.35 -4.95 18.32
N MET A 189 29.44 -5.66 18.68
CA MET A 189 30.00 -5.66 20.03
C MET A 189 31.38 -4.99 20.02
N VAL A 190 31.39 -3.65 19.98
CA VAL A 190 32.46 -2.79 20.50
C VAL A 190 31.82 -1.58 21.15
#